data_AF-A0A3C0YLJ0-F1
#
_entry.id   AF-A0A3C0YLJ0-F1
#
_cell.length_a   1.000
_cell.length_b   1.000
_cell.length_c   1.000
_cell.angle_alpha   90.00
_cell.angle_beta   90.00
_cell.angle_gamma   90.00
#
_symmetry.space_group_name_H-M   'P 1'
#
loop_
_entity.id
_entity.type
_entity.pdbx_description
1 polymer ?
#
loop_
_entity_poly.entity_id
_entity_poly.type
_entity_poly.pdbx_seq_one_letter_code
_entity_poly.pdbx_strand_id
1 'polypeptide(L)'
;MKILTKLFLIFIFVFSNAGFANEHLTLDKAPIDLNDQASLQRGAKTFINYCLNCHSANYMRYNRLKDIGLSDNLIKENLLFTAEKVGEPMKIAMTKKDAKAWFGANPPDLSVEVRARGSDWIYSYLRGYYRDSSRPTGWNNTVFDKTAMPHILWKLQG
;
A
#
# COMPACT_ATOMS: atom_id res chain seq x y z
N MET A 1 -47.47 -19.91 36.26
CA MET A 1 -46.34 -18.94 36.22
C MET A 1 -44.99 -19.55 35.85
N LYS A 2 -44.50 -20.62 36.49
CA LYS A 2 -43.15 -21.19 36.24
C LYS A 2 -42.90 -21.69 34.80
N ILE A 3 -43.94 -22.11 34.08
CA ILE A 3 -43.85 -22.59 32.68
C ILE A 3 -43.73 -21.43 31.69
N LEU A 4 -44.46 -20.32 31.91
CA LEU A 4 -44.32 -19.10 31.10
C LEU A 4 -42.92 -18.46 31.27
N THR A 5 -42.35 -18.50 32.48
CA THR A 5 -41.00 -17.99 32.74
C THR A 5 -39.92 -18.82 32.02
N LYS A 6 -40.11 -20.14 31.91
CA LYS A 6 -39.19 -21.02 31.16
C LYS A 6 -39.28 -20.83 29.64
N LEU A 7 -40.48 -20.58 29.10
CA LEU A 7 -40.68 -20.26 27.68
C LEU A 7 -40.06 -18.90 27.30
N PHE A 8 -40.13 -17.91 28.18
CA PHE A 8 -39.50 -16.60 27.96
C PHE A 8 -37.97 -16.67 27.95
N LEU A 9 -37.37 -17.52 28.80
CA LEU A 9 -35.92 -17.74 28.85
C LEU A 9 -35.37 -18.50 27.63
N ILE A 10 -36.16 -19.40 27.04
CA ILE A 10 -35.77 -20.12 25.82
C ILE A 10 -35.83 -19.18 24.59
N PHE A 11 -36.77 -18.24 24.56
CA PHE A 11 -36.89 -17.29 23.46
C PHE A 11 -35.72 -16.29 23.40
N ILE A 12 -35.16 -15.91 24.55
CA ILE A 12 -33.97 -15.04 24.64
C ILE A 12 -32.71 -15.74 24.12
N PHE A 13 -32.59 -17.06 24.28
CA PHE A 13 -31.40 -17.81 23.85
C PHE A 13 -31.36 -18.07 22.33
N VAL A 14 -32.52 -18.07 21.66
CA VAL A 14 -32.62 -18.28 20.20
C VAL A 14 -32.44 -16.96 19.43
N PHE A 15 -32.57 -15.81 20.09
CA PHE A 15 -32.35 -14.48 19.50
C PHE A 15 -30.91 -13.98 19.57
N SER A 16 -29.95 -14.83 19.93
CA SER A 16 -28.53 -14.59 19.67
C SER A 16 -28.26 -14.76 18.18
N ASN A 17 -28.74 -13.83 17.36
CA ASN A 17 -28.24 -13.65 16.01
C ASN A 17 -26.74 -13.45 16.14
N ALA A 18 -25.97 -14.43 15.67
CA ALA A 18 -24.57 -14.26 15.38
C ALA A 18 -24.46 -13.12 14.37
N GLY A 19 -24.22 -11.90 14.86
CA GLY A 19 -23.74 -10.81 14.06
C GLY A 19 -22.36 -11.19 13.56
N PHE A 20 -22.30 -11.91 12.44
CA PHE A 20 -21.08 -12.00 11.65
C PHE A 20 -20.83 -10.59 11.13
N ALA A 21 -20.09 -9.79 11.90
CA ALA A 21 -19.35 -8.67 11.35
C ALA A 21 -18.28 -9.26 10.43
N ASN A 22 -18.69 -9.70 9.24
CA ASN A 22 -17.80 -9.68 8.10
C ASN A 22 -17.57 -8.19 7.83
N GLU A 23 -16.56 -7.62 8.49
CA GLU A 23 -15.97 -6.37 8.08
C GLU A 23 -15.30 -6.67 6.73
N HIS A 24 -16.12 -6.83 5.69
CA HIS A 24 -15.66 -7.12 4.35
C HIS A 24 -15.01 -5.84 3.89
N LEU A 25 -13.68 -5.82 4.01
CA LEU A 25 -12.85 -4.76 3.50
C LEU A 25 -13.20 -4.57 2.03
N THR A 26 -13.93 -3.50 1.75
CA THR A 26 -14.37 -3.20 0.39
C THR A 26 -13.21 -2.53 -0.31
N LEU A 27 -12.63 -3.23 -1.27
CA LEU A 27 -11.54 -2.72 -2.10
C LEU A 27 -12.13 -2.13 -3.37
N ASP A 28 -11.70 -0.92 -3.70
CA ASP A 28 -11.99 -0.31 -4.98
C ASP A 28 -11.14 -0.95 -6.07
N LYS A 29 -11.77 -1.22 -7.21
CA LYS A 29 -11.07 -1.78 -8.37
C LYS A 29 -10.08 -0.76 -8.94
N ALA A 30 -8.82 -1.17 -9.08
CA ALA A 30 -7.79 -0.34 -9.68
C ALA A 30 -8.05 -0.19 -11.20
N PRO A 31 -8.09 1.03 -11.76
CA PRO A 31 -8.27 1.25 -13.20
C PRO A 31 -6.95 1.03 -13.95
N ILE A 32 -6.51 -0.22 -14.06
CA ILE A 32 -5.21 -0.59 -14.64
C ILE A 32 -5.40 -1.06 -16.09
N ASP A 33 -4.64 -0.45 -16.99
CA ASP A 33 -4.36 -0.96 -18.33
C ASP A 33 -2.84 -1.17 -18.46
N LEU A 34 -2.43 -2.42 -18.69
CA LEU A 34 -1.02 -2.79 -18.85
C LEU A 34 -0.47 -2.44 -20.24
N ASN A 35 -1.32 -2.01 -21.18
CA ASN A 35 -0.90 -1.56 -22.51
C ASN A 35 -0.73 -0.04 -22.58
N ASP A 36 -1.28 0.71 -21.62
CA ASP A 36 -1.09 2.17 -21.55
C ASP A 36 0.33 2.52 -21.07
N GLN A 37 1.23 2.62 -22.04
CA GLN A 37 2.63 2.99 -21.84
C GLN A 37 2.78 4.32 -21.09
N ALA A 38 1.93 5.30 -21.40
CA ALA A 38 2.00 6.61 -20.76
C ALA A 38 1.62 6.50 -19.26
N SER A 39 0.62 5.70 -18.92
CA SER A 39 0.26 5.41 -17.53
C SER A 39 1.38 4.67 -16.80
N LEU A 40 1.97 3.65 -17.41
CA LEU A 40 3.09 2.92 -16.82
C LEU A 40 4.31 3.82 -16.57
N GLN A 41 4.64 4.71 -17.50
CA GLN A 41 5.73 5.68 -17.34
C GLN A 41 5.44 6.69 -16.22
N ARG A 42 4.21 7.20 -16.12
CA ARG A 42 3.79 8.03 -14.98
C ARG A 42 3.89 7.26 -13.66
N GLY A 43 3.50 5.99 -13.65
CA GLY A 43 3.63 5.09 -12.50
C GLY A 43 5.08 4.91 -12.06
N ALA A 44 5.99 4.65 -13.00
CA ALA A 44 7.43 4.54 -12.73
C ALA A 44 8.01 5.84 -12.16
N LYS A 45 7.65 6.99 -12.75
CA LYS A 45 8.02 8.31 -12.21
C LYS A 45 7.53 8.48 -10.77
N THR A 46 6.25 8.22 -10.50
CA THR A 46 5.68 8.35 -9.15
C THR A 46 6.36 7.41 -8.16
N PHE A 47 6.55 6.14 -8.51
CA PHE A 47 7.22 5.16 -7.66
C PHE A 47 8.62 5.62 -7.27
N ILE A 48 9.42 6.07 -8.24
CA ILE A 48 10.80 6.49 -8.00
C ILE A 48 10.87 7.76 -7.15
N ASN A 49 9.98 8.73 -7.40
CA ASN A 49 10.04 10.02 -6.70
C ASN A 49 9.43 9.98 -5.30
N TYR A 50 8.45 9.10 -5.04
CA TYR A 50 7.70 9.09 -3.77
C TYR A 50 7.92 7.83 -2.93
N CYS A 51 8.14 6.67 -3.56
CA CYS A 51 8.19 5.39 -2.86
C CYS A 51 9.62 4.89 -2.66
N LEU A 52 10.50 5.05 -3.66
CA LEU A 52 11.86 4.49 -3.70
C LEU A 52 12.84 5.14 -2.70
N ASN A 53 12.40 6.11 -1.90
CA ASN A 53 13.18 6.62 -0.78
C ASN A 53 13.06 5.75 0.48
N CYS A 54 11.92 5.06 0.63
CA CYS A 54 11.60 4.24 1.81
C CYS A 54 11.43 2.75 1.47
N HIS A 55 10.98 2.44 0.26
CA HIS A 55 10.71 1.08 -0.19
C HIS A 55 11.70 0.69 -1.29
N SER A 56 12.33 -0.46 -1.14
CA SER A 56 13.15 -1.04 -2.22
C SER A 56 12.28 -1.84 -3.19
N ALA A 57 12.80 -2.07 -4.39
CA ALA A 57 12.32 -3.09 -5.31
C ALA A 57 13.53 -3.91 -5.79
N ASN A 58 14.08 -4.71 -4.88
CA ASN A 58 15.36 -5.39 -5.05
C ASN A 58 15.38 -6.41 -6.21
N TYR A 59 14.23 -6.90 -6.66
CA TYR A 59 14.14 -7.78 -7.83
C TYR A 59 13.86 -7.04 -9.14
N MET A 60 13.76 -5.71 -9.11
CA MET A 60 13.58 -4.85 -10.28
C MET A 60 14.87 -4.09 -10.58
N ARG A 61 15.37 -4.21 -11.83
CA ARG A 61 16.48 -3.40 -12.34
C ARG A 61 15.94 -2.22 -13.14
N TYR A 62 16.66 -1.11 -13.13
CA TYR A 62 16.26 0.11 -13.85
C TYR A 62 16.08 -0.12 -15.36
N ASN A 63 16.89 -0.98 -15.98
CA ASN A 63 16.79 -1.31 -17.41
C ASN A 63 15.49 -2.04 -17.78
N ARG A 64 14.73 -2.58 -16.81
CA ARG A 64 13.39 -3.15 -17.06
C ARG A 64 12.36 -2.08 -17.40
N LEU A 65 12.66 -0.81 -17.14
CA LEU A 65 11.83 0.31 -17.59
C LEU A 65 11.81 0.47 -19.13
N LYS A 66 12.70 -0.24 -19.85
CA LYS A 66 12.60 -0.36 -21.32
C LYS A 66 11.33 -1.07 -21.77
N ASP A 67 10.81 -1.98 -20.96
CA ASP A 67 9.56 -2.70 -21.23
C ASP A 67 8.36 -1.75 -21.30
N ILE A 68 8.50 -0.56 -20.71
CA ILE A 68 7.49 0.51 -20.74
C ILE A 68 7.90 1.67 -21.66
N GLY A 69 8.80 1.41 -22.62
CA GLY A 69 9.19 2.35 -23.67
C GLY A 69 10.22 3.41 -23.27
N LEU A 70 10.87 3.31 -22.10
CA LEU A 70 11.91 4.27 -21.70
C LEU A 70 13.29 3.88 -22.27
N SER A 71 14.04 4.87 -22.74
CA SER A 71 15.44 4.68 -23.17
C SER A 71 16.40 4.73 -21.99
N ASP A 72 17.61 4.17 -22.14
CA ASP A 72 18.65 4.25 -21.11
C ASP A 72 19.00 5.71 -20.75
N ASN A 73 18.96 6.63 -21.71
CA ASN A 73 19.22 8.04 -21.45
C ASN A 73 18.13 8.66 -20.60
N LEU A 74 16.85 8.44 -20.92
CA LEU A 74 15.73 8.94 -20.12
C LEU A 74 15.78 8.39 -18.69
N ILE A 75 16.11 7.10 -18.54
CA ILE A 75 16.25 6.48 -17.22
C ILE A 75 17.38 7.14 -16.42
N LYS A 76 18.57 7.29 -17.02
CA LYS A 76 19.73 7.91 -16.34
C LYS A 76 19.45 9.35 -15.94
N GLU A 77 18.87 10.13 -16.85
CA GLU A 77 18.66 11.57 -16.64
C GLU A 77 17.55 11.87 -15.63
N ASN A 78 16.53 11.02 -15.53
CA ASN A 78 15.29 11.38 -14.82
C ASN A 78 14.91 10.44 -13.67
N LEU A 79 15.50 9.25 -13.57
CA LEU A 79 14.96 8.17 -12.73
C LEU A 79 16.05 7.45 -11.91
N LEU A 80 17.31 7.51 -12.30
CA LEU A 80 18.43 6.77 -11.69
C LEU A 80 19.02 7.51 -10.47
N PHE A 81 18.20 7.76 -9.43
CA PHE A 81 18.62 8.53 -8.26
C PHE A 81 19.32 7.70 -7.16
N THR A 82 19.11 6.38 -7.14
CA THR A 82 19.62 5.50 -6.06
C THR A 82 20.60 4.43 -6.54
N ALA A 83 21.12 4.57 -7.77
CA ALA A 83 22.08 3.66 -8.38
C ALA A 83 23.01 4.41 -9.36
N GLU A 84 24.09 3.78 -9.81
CA GLU A 84 25.05 4.37 -10.75
C GLU A 84 24.79 3.93 -12.20
N LYS A 85 24.26 2.72 -12.39
CA LYS A 85 24.06 2.09 -13.70
C LYS A 85 22.63 1.58 -13.83
N VAL A 86 22.07 1.70 -15.04
CA VAL A 86 20.73 1.18 -15.39
C VAL A 86 20.59 -0.32 -15.18
N GLY A 87 21.69 -1.07 -15.17
CA GLY A 87 21.68 -2.50 -14.89
C GLY A 87 21.46 -2.83 -13.41
N GLU A 88 21.52 -1.87 -12.50
CA GLU A 88 21.44 -2.12 -11.05
C GLU A 88 19.99 -2.24 -10.56
N PRO A 89 19.78 -2.96 -9.44
CA PRO A 89 18.48 -3.04 -8.79
C PRO A 89 18.08 -1.71 -8.12
N MET A 90 16.78 -1.51 -7.95
CA MET A 90 16.21 -0.36 -7.26
C MET A 90 16.33 -0.52 -5.74
N LYS A 91 17.48 -0.09 -5.20
CA LYS A 91 17.81 -0.13 -3.76
C LYS A 91 17.53 1.22 -3.09
N ILE A 92 17.54 1.20 -1.76
CA ILE A 92 17.43 2.39 -0.91
C ILE A 92 18.60 2.45 0.07
N ALA A 93 18.95 3.64 0.53
CA ALA A 93 20.01 3.84 1.53
C ALA A 93 19.55 3.52 2.97
N MET A 94 18.25 3.64 3.25
CA MET A 94 17.71 3.48 4.60
C MET A 94 17.90 2.04 5.12
N THR A 95 18.50 1.92 6.31
CA THR A 95 18.68 0.62 6.97
C THR A 95 17.42 0.21 7.75
N LYS A 96 17.30 -1.09 8.09
CA LYS A 96 16.21 -1.59 8.95
C LYS A 96 16.23 -0.94 10.35
N LYS A 97 17.42 -0.58 10.85
CA LYS A 97 17.56 0.08 12.14
C LYS A 97 16.97 1.49 12.09
N ASP A 98 17.31 2.25 11.04
CA ASP A 98 16.80 3.60 10.84
C ASP A 98 15.29 3.59 10.60
N ALA A 99 14.81 2.68 9.75
CA ALA A 99 13.38 2.52 9.48
C ALA A 99 12.57 2.26 10.76
N LYS A 100 13.04 1.35 11.63
CA LYS A 100 12.38 1.08 12.91
C LYS A 100 12.47 2.27 13.86
N ALA A 101 13.56 3.03 13.86
CA ALA A 101 13.70 4.23 14.67
C ALA A 101 12.77 5.37 14.22
N TRP A 102 12.62 5.57 12.90
CA TRP A 102 11.86 6.69 12.34
C TRP A 102 10.36 6.39 12.21
N PHE A 103 10.00 5.16 11.83
CA PHE A 103 8.62 4.78 11.51
C PHE A 103 8.05 3.71 12.45
N GLY A 104 8.87 3.12 13.33
CA GLY A 104 8.45 2.00 14.19
C GLY A 104 8.35 0.66 13.47
N ALA A 105 8.49 0.63 12.15
CA ALA A 105 8.38 -0.56 11.30
C ALA A 105 9.33 -0.49 10.11
N ASN A 106 9.67 -1.66 9.55
CA ASN A 106 10.42 -1.73 8.29
C ASN A 106 9.44 -1.67 7.11
N PRO A 107 9.62 -0.75 6.16
CA PRO A 107 8.87 -0.77 4.91
C PRO A 107 9.13 -2.09 4.15
N PRO A 108 8.09 -2.72 3.57
CA PRO A 108 8.26 -3.89 2.72
C PRO A 108 9.03 -3.55 1.43
N ASP A 109 9.72 -4.56 0.89
CA ASP A 109 10.19 -4.54 -0.49
C ASP A 109 8.99 -4.67 -1.43
N LEU A 110 8.89 -3.81 -2.43
CA LEU A 110 7.73 -3.69 -3.31
C LEU A 110 7.86 -4.48 -4.62
N SER A 111 8.92 -5.28 -4.81
CA SER A 111 9.14 -5.99 -6.07
C SER A 111 7.99 -6.91 -6.47
N VAL A 112 7.29 -7.48 -5.47
CA VAL A 112 6.19 -8.44 -5.67
C VAL A 112 4.95 -8.10 -4.85
N GLU A 113 4.83 -6.88 -4.34
CA GLU A 113 3.72 -6.50 -3.45
C GLU A 113 2.36 -6.63 -4.13
N VAL A 114 2.28 -6.30 -5.42
CA VAL A 114 1.07 -6.48 -6.24
C VAL A 114 0.67 -7.96 -6.30
N ARG A 115 1.62 -8.90 -6.36
CA ARG A 115 1.31 -10.34 -6.35
C ARG A 115 0.89 -10.82 -4.97
N ALA A 116 1.44 -10.22 -3.91
CA ALA A 116 1.15 -10.59 -2.53
C ALA A 116 -0.22 -10.10 -2.05
N ARG A 117 -0.63 -8.89 -2.45
CA ARG A 117 -1.85 -8.24 -1.95
C ARG A 117 -2.91 -7.93 -3.01
N GLY A 118 -2.55 -7.94 -4.29
CA GLY A 118 -3.42 -7.52 -5.39
C GLY A 118 -3.34 -6.03 -5.69
N SER A 119 -3.66 -5.66 -6.94
CA SER A 119 -3.69 -4.27 -7.39
C SER A 119 -4.72 -3.42 -6.65
N ASP A 120 -5.90 -3.99 -6.42
CA ASP A 120 -7.04 -3.30 -5.81
C ASP A 120 -6.75 -2.96 -4.35
N TRP A 121 -6.00 -3.83 -3.67
CA TRP A 121 -5.52 -3.55 -2.31
C TRP A 121 -4.56 -2.36 -2.29
N ILE A 122 -3.57 -2.31 -3.18
CA ILE A 122 -2.61 -1.20 -3.22
C ILE A 122 -3.32 0.10 -3.60
N TYR A 123 -4.21 0.05 -4.58
CA TYR A 123 -4.98 1.20 -5.03
C TYR A 123 -5.89 1.76 -3.93
N SER A 124 -6.56 0.88 -3.20
CA SER A 124 -7.39 1.28 -2.05
C SER A 124 -6.54 1.78 -0.89
N TYR A 125 -5.41 1.13 -0.60
CA TYR A 125 -4.50 1.54 0.48
C TYR A 125 -3.95 2.95 0.25
N LEU A 126 -3.49 3.28 -0.96
CA LEU A 126 -2.96 4.61 -1.27
C LEU A 126 -4.02 5.73 -1.21
N ARG A 127 -5.32 5.39 -1.30
CA ARG A 127 -6.44 6.35 -1.23
C ARG A 127 -7.18 6.34 0.10
N GLY A 128 -7.01 5.30 0.92
CA GLY A 128 -7.71 5.09 2.18
C GLY A 128 -7.15 5.85 3.38
N TYR A 129 -6.29 6.85 3.15
CA TYR A 129 -5.67 7.63 4.22
C TYR A 129 -6.64 8.64 4.84
N TYR A 130 -6.70 8.67 6.18
CA TYR A 130 -7.48 9.65 6.94
C TYR A 130 -6.69 10.17 8.14
N ARG A 131 -7.03 11.37 8.61
CA ARG A 131 -6.38 12.01 9.76
C ARG A 131 -6.74 11.28 11.05
N ASP A 132 -5.73 10.98 11.85
CA ASP A 132 -5.90 10.33 13.15
C ASP A 132 -4.81 10.85 14.11
N SER A 133 -5.21 11.70 15.06
CA SER A 133 -4.31 12.30 16.03
C SER A 133 -3.75 11.32 17.06
N SER A 134 -4.30 10.11 17.15
CA SER A 134 -3.75 9.05 18.01
C SER A 134 -2.51 8.37 17.41
N ARG A 135 -2.25 8.58 16.11
CA ARG A 135 -1.11 7.98 15.40
C ARG A 135 0.11 8.92 15.41
N PRO A 136 1.35 8.38 15.51
CA PRO A 136 2.56 9.20 15.49
C PRO A 136 2.72 10.08 14.23
N THR A 137 2.24 9.60 13.08
CA THR A 137 2.30 10.32 11.80
C THR A 137 1.13 11.29 11.62
N GLY A 138 0.12 11.25 12.49
CA GLY A 138 -1.15 11.96 12.33
C GLY A 138 -2.08 11.36 11.26
N TRP A 139 -1.76 10.17 10.75
CA TRP A 139 -2.52 9.48 9.69
C TRP A 139 -2.77 8.02 10.05
N ASN A 140 -3.95 7.53 9.71
CA ASN A 140 -4.30 6.12 9.70
C ASN A 140 -4.90 5.73 8.32
N ASN A 141 -5.30 4.47 8.14
CA ASN A 141 -5.75 3.95 6.86
C ASN A 141 -6.93 2.99 7.00
N THR A 142 -7.88 3.06 6.06
CA THR A 142 -9.08 2.21 6.04
C THR A 142 -8.81 0.76 5.60
N VAL A 143 -7.70 0.51 4.89
CA VAL A 143 -7.30 -0.80 4.35
C VAL A 143 -6.30 -1.50 5.27
N PHE A 144 -5.49 -0.75 6.02
CA PHE A 144 -4.49 -1.29 6.93
C PHE A 144 -4.44 -0.46 8.21
N ASP A 145 -5.17 -0.92 9.23
CA ASP A 145 -5.24 -0.23 10.52
C ASP A 145 -3.84 -0.06 11.14
N LYS A 146 -3.67 1.08 11.82
CA LYS A 146 -2.46 1.50 12.51
C LYS A 146 -1.25 1.55 11.59
N THR A 147 -1.44 1.92 10.32
CA THR A 147 -0.34 2.09 9.36
C THR A 147 0.79 2.94 9.93
N ALA A 148 2.03 2.49 9.70
CA ALA A 148 3.23 3.25 10.02
C ALA A 148 3.63 4.20 8.88
N MET A 149 3.17 3.92 7.65
CA MET A 149 3.50 4.73 6.48
C MET A 149 2.73 6.05 6.54
N PRO A 150 3.40 7.21 6.46
CA PRO A 150 2.72 8.50 6.38
C PRO A 150 1.95 8.65 5.07
N HIS A 151 1.04 9.62 4.99
CA HIS A 151 0.33 9.91 3.74
C HIS A 151 1.26 10.66 2.76
N ILE A 152 2.09 9.91 2.03
CA ILE A 152 3.12 10.47 1.14
C ILE A 152 2.58 11.14 -0.14
N LEU A 153 1.33 10.85 -0.54
CA LEU A 153 0.71 11.39 -1.76
C LEU A 153 -0.31 12.49 -1.48
N TRP A 154 -0.39 13.01 -0.25
CA TRP A 154 -1.45 13.94 0.17
C TRP A 154 -1.56 15.20 -0.71
N LYS A 155 -0.44 15.71 -1.23
CA LYS A 155 -0.44 16.90 -2.12
C LYS A 155 -0.94 16.62 -3.53
N LEU A 156 -1.02 15.33 -3.91
CA LEU A 156 -1.51 14.89 -5.22
C LEU A 156 -2.98 14.49 -5.17
N GLN A 157 -3.57 14.43 -3.97
CA GLN A 157 -5.00 14.22 -3.79
C GLN A 157 -5.69 15.59 -3.82
N GLY A 158 -6.59 15.77 -4.78
CA GLY A 158 -7.38 16.98 -4.98
C GLY A 158 -8.48 17.15 -3.95
#